data_AF-A0A2A4JMH0-F1
#
_entry.id   AF-A0A2A4JMH0-F1
#
_cell.length_a   1.000
_cell.length_b   1.000
_cell.length_c   1.000
_cell.angle_alpha   90.00
_cell.angle_beta   90.00
_cell.angle_gamma   90.00
#
_symmetry.space_group_name_H-M   'P 1'
#
loop_
_entity.id
_entity.type
_entity.pdbx_description
1 polymer ?
#
loop_
_entity_poly.entity_id
_entity_poly.type
_entity_poly.pdbx_seq_one_letter_code
_entity_poly.pdbx_strand_id
1 'polypeptide(L)'
;EVFPSGFLFINNAFYVDTREGCIDYSAPIREWAVRKKLGTFPKYDMCQVRLEDLVLKLGYPEVYVHQGNCEHVFLFSEIRLLSPSDPPRLYNYPCSSAIAQNQTVYCTTCAEFPAKWIVVGCSRVPFDPAFFCETCFRQYLYKDGQKIGEFKAYSYRGNALNVLKPQ
;
A
#
# COMPACT_ATOMS: atom_id res chain seq x y z
N GLU A 1 13.99 -8.81 -0.80
CA GLU A 1 13.11 -8.04 0.11
C GLU A 1 13.22 -8.60 1.52
N VAL A 2 12.98 -7.81 2.55
CA VAL A 2 13.08 -8.27 3.96
C VAL A 2 11.88 -9.17 4.35
N PHE A 3 10.73 -8.96 3.72
CA PHE A 3 9.51 -9.74 3.94
C PHE A 3 8.89 -10.10 2.57
N PRO A 4 9.31 -11.23 1.96
CA PRO A 4 8.98 -11.54 0.57
C PRO A 4 7.55 -12.10 0.39
N SER A 5 6.94 -12.60 1.46
CA SER A 5 5.65 -13.27 1.42
C SER A 5 4.48 -12.34 1.09
N GLY A 6 3.54 -12.84 0.30
CA GLY A 6 2.26 -12.19 0.04
C GLY A 6 1.19 -13.15 -0.50
N PHE A 7 -0.04 -12.68 -0.59
CA PHE A 7 -1.12 -13.39 -1.29
C PHE A 7 -2.14 -12.42 -1.90
N LEU A 8 -2.83 -12.87 -2.93
CA LEU A 8 -4.04 -12.25 -3.45
C LEU A 8 -5.26 -13.05 -2.98
N PHE A 9 -6.31 -12.38 -2.54
CA PHE A 9 -7.62 -12.96 -2.30
C PHE A 9 -8.57 -12.40 -3.35
N ILE A 10 -8.88 -13.22 -4.35
CA ILE A 10 -9.71 -12.84 -5.50
C ILE A 10 -10.88 -13.80 -5.57
N ASN A 11 -12.10 -13.26 -5.54
CA ASN A 11 -13.34 -14.02 -5.68
C ASN A 11 -13.37 -15.30 -4.82
N ASN A 12 -13.13 -15.15 -3.52
CA ASN A 12 -13.11 -16.23 -2.53
C ASN A 12 -12.01 -17.30 -2.73
N ALA A 13 -10.96 -17.02 -3.50
CA ALA A 13 -9.80 -17.89 -3.66
C ALA A 13 -8.52 -17.19 -3.21
N PHE A 14 -7.66 -17.91 -2.50
CA PHE A 14 -6.33 -17.45 -2.13
C PHE A 14 -5.31 -17.86 -3.20
N TYR A 15 -4.54 -16.91 -3.70
CA TYR A 15 -3.39 -17.11 -4.57
C TYR A 15 -2.15 -16.72 -3.79
N VAL A 16 -1.41 -17.72 -3.32
CA VAL A 16 -0.31 -17.54 -2.36
C VAL A 16 1.01 -17.53 -3.09
N ASP A 17 1.90 -16.61 -2.71
CA ASP A 17 3.26 -16.59 -3.19
C ASP A 17 4.05 -17.79 -2.66
N THR A 18 4.49 -18.65 -3.56
CA THR A 18 5.23 -19.89 -3.26
C THR A 18 6.71 -19.79 -3.64
N ARG A 19 7.20 -18.60 -4.03
CA ARG A 19 8.62 -18.39 -4.33
C ARG A 19 9.49 -18.72 -3.12
N GLU A 20 10.74 -19.10 -3.39
CA GLU A 20 11.70 -19.44 -2.33
C GLU A 20 11.79 -18.34 -1.26
N GLY A 21 11.67 -18.73 0.01
CA GLY A 21 11.68 -17.81 1.16
C GLY A 21 10.32 -17.22 1.53
N CYS A 22 9.25 -17.48 0.76
CA CYS A 22 7.90 -17.03 1.10
C CYS A 22 7.19 -17.98 2.08
N ILE A 23 6.30 -17.42 2.89
CA ILE A 23 5.48 -18.11 3.88
C ILE A 23 4.01 -17.85 3.57
N ASP A 24 3.16 -18.88 3.70
CA ASP A 24 1.71 -18.76 3.47
C ASP A 24 1.01 -18.00 4.60
N TYR A 25 0.84 -16.69 4.44
CA TYR A 25 0.06 -15.86 5.37
C TYR A 25 -1.44 -16.17 5.36
N SER A 26 -1.97 -16.83 4.32
CA SER A 26 -3.39 -17.15 4.24
C SER A 26 -3.79 -18.32 5.13
N ALA A 27 -2.86 -19.19 5.51
CA ALA A 27 -3.12 -20.40 6.29
C ALA A 27 -3.95 -20.14 7.58
N PRO A 28 -3.53 -19.24 8.51
CA PRO A 28 -4.31 -18.95 9.71
C PRO A 28 -5.69 -18.33 9.41
N ILE A 29 -5.81 -17.59 8.31
CA ILE A 29 -7.08 -16.97 7.87
C ILE A 29 -8.04 -18.06 7.38
N ARG A 30 -7.56 -19.00 6.55
CA ARG A 30 -8.35 -20.14 6.05
C ARG A 30 -8.80 -21.05 7.18
N GLU A 31 -7.93 -21.36 8.14
CA GLU A 31 -8.28 -22.12 9.34
C GLU A 31 -9.34 -21.41 10.20
N TRP A 32 -9.18 -20.11 10.40
CA TRP A 32 -10.17 -19.30 11.11
C TRP A 32 -11.54 -19.30 10.41
N ALA A 33 -11.57 -19.18 9.09
CA ALA A 33 -12.81 -19.17 8.30
C ALA A 33 -13.60 -20.48 8.44
N VAL A 34 -12.92 -21.62 8.37
CA VAL A 34 -13.53 -22.95 8.58
C VAL A 34 -14.12 -23.04 9.98
N ARG A 35 -13.35 -22.66 11.02
CA ARG A 35 -13.82 -22.65 12.41
C ARG A 35 -15.03 -21.74 12.63
N LYS A 36 -15.13 -20.64 11.89
CA LYS A 36 -16.25 -19.69 11.93
C LYS A 36 -17.42 -20.08 11.01
N LYS A 37 -17.34 -21.20 10.30
CA LYS A 37 -18.37 -21.66 9.35
C LYS A 37 -18.63 -20.64 8.23
N LEU A 38 -17.61 -19.87 7.83
CA LEU A 38 -17.68 -18.92 6.71
C LEU A 38 -17.48 -19.59 5.36
N GLY A 39 -16.99 -20.83 5.36
CA GLY A 39 -16.72 -21.63 4.17
C GLY A 39 -15.27 -22.08 4.10
N THR A 40 -14.98 -22.88 3.09
CA THR A 40 -13.62 -23.32 2.75
C THR A 40 -13.18 -22.53 1.54
N PHE A 41 -12.07 -21.81 1.67
CA PHE A 41 -11.50 -21.04 0.58
C PHE A 41 -10.34 -21.81 -0.07
N PRO A 42 -10.39 -22.06 -1.40
CA PRO A 42 -9.32 -22.75 -2.10
C PRO A 42 -8.02 -21.94 -2.04
N LYS A 43 -6.90 -22.65 -2.14
CA LYS A 43 -5.55 -22.09 -2.26
C LYS A 43 -4.94 -22.54 -3.58
N TYR A 44 -4.41 -21.59 -4.33
CA TYR A 44 -3.62 -21.80 -5.53
C TYR A 44 -2.22 -21.25 -5.36
N ASP A 45 -1.28 -21.83 -6.11
CA ASP A 45 0.06 -21.29 -6.26
C ASP A 45 0.00 -20.09 -7.21
N MET A 46 0.30 -18.90 -6.70
CA MET A 46 0.26 -17.66 -7.49
C MET A 46 1.26 -17.67 -8.65
N CYS A 47 2.37 -18.40 -8.57
CA CYS A 47 3.36 -18.51 -9.62
C CYS A 47 2.93 -19.42 -10.78
N GLN A 48 1.86 -20.20 -10.60
CA GLN A 48 1.33 -21.12 -11.61
C GLN A 48 0.00 -20.65 -12.22
N VAL A 49 -0.52 -19.50 -11.79
CA VAL A 49 -1.81 -18.94 -12.24
C VAL A 49 -1.57 -17.72 -13.11
N ARG A 50 -2.27 -17.66 -14.25
CA ARG A 50 -2.28 -16.49 -15.13
C ARG A 50 -3.53 -15.65 -14.92
N LEU A 51 -3.51 -14.40 -15.40
CA LEU A 51 -4.69 -13.52 -15.37
C LEU A 51 -5.89 -14.12 -16.11
N GLU A 52 -5.65 -14.88 -17.18
CA GLU A 52 -6.70 -15.56 -17.97
C GLU A 52 -7.39 -16.71 -17.22
N ASP A 53 -6.74 -17.26 -16.18
CA ASP A 53 -7.27 -18.35 -15.36
C ASP A 53 -8.18 -17.84 -14.20
N LEU A 54 -8.22 -16.52 -13.99
CA LEU A 54 -8.93 -15.93 -12.85
C LEU A 54 -10.44 -15.87 -13.10
N VAL A 55 -11.21 -16.40 -12.15
CA VAL A 55 -12.66 -16.14 -12.08
C VAL A 55 -12.86 -14.84 -11.32
N LEU A 56 -13.13 -13.76 -12.04
CA LEU A 56 -13.22 -12.40 -11.48
C LEU A 56 -14.65 -11.87 -11.45
N LYS A 57 -14.89 -10.90 -10.55
CA LYS A 57 -16.12 -10.10 -10.49
C LYS A 57 -15.78 -8.64 -10.76
N LEU A 58 -16.30 -8.10 -11.86
CA LEU A 58 -16.07 -6.70 -12.20
C LEU A 58 -16.67 -5.77 -11.13
N GLY A 59 -15.90 -4.77 -10.74
CA GLY A 59 -16.28 -3.79 -9.72
C GLY A 59 -16.34 -4.32 -8.29
N TYR A 60 -16.00 -5.59 -8.04
CA TYR A 60 -15.95 -6.15 -6.69
C TYR A 60 -14.58 -5.91 -6.05
N PRO A 61 -14.51 -5.51 -4.77
CA PRO A 61 -13.24 -5.29 -4.08
C PRO A 61 -12.54 -6.62 -3.78
N GLU A 62 -11.30 -6.74 -4.24
CA GLU A 62 -10.38 -7.85 -3.98
C GLU A 62 -9.21 -7.36 -3.10
N VAL A 63 -8.45 -8.28 -2.50
CA VAL A 63 -7.41 -7.93 -1.51
C VAL A 63 -6.05 -8.48 -1.90
N TYR A 64 -5.02 -7.64 -1.81
CA TYR A 64 -3.62 -8.03 -1.85
C TYR A 64 -2.99 -7.80 -0.47
N VAL A 65 -2.29 -8.80 0.07
CA VAL A 65 -1.56 -8.68 1.34
C VAL A 65 -0.09 -8.98 1.12
N HIS A 66 0.78 -8.12 1.65
CA HIS A 66 2.24 -8.30 1.65
C HIS A 66 2.86 -7.74 2.94
N GLN A 67 4.16 -7.98 3.14
CA GLN A 67 4.91 -7.47 4.30
C GLN A 67 4.26 -7.80 5.66
N GLY A 68 3.58 -8.95 5.74
CA GLY A 68 2.95 -9.47 6.96
C GLY A 68 1.51 -8.99 7.15
N ASN A 69 1.28 -7.68 7.15
CA ASN A 69 -0.04 -7.09 7.45
C ASN A 69 -0.38 -5.86 6.60
N CYS A 70 0.35 -5.62 5.51
CA CYS A 70 0.05 -4.53 4.60
C CYS A 70 -1.03 -4.97 3.62
N GLU A 71 -2.26 -4.51 3.85
CA GLU A 71 -3.43 -4.87 3.06
C GLU A 71 -3.76 -3.76 2.04
N HIS A 72 -3.98 -4.16 0.79
CA HIS A 72 -4.35 -3.28 -0.31
C HIS A 72 -5.60 -3.80 -0.99
N VAL A 73 -6.64 -2.96 -1.01
CA VAL A 73 -7.85 -3.24 -1.79
C VAL A 73 -7.60 -2.82 -3.23
N PHE A 74 -7.96 -3.69 -4.17
CA PHE A 74 -7.96 -3.40 -5.60
C PHE A 74 -9.23 -3.96 -6.24
N LEU A 75 -9.50 -3.61 -7.50
CA LEU A 75 -10.64 -4.16 -8.23
C LEU A 75 -10.33 -4.30 -9.72
N PHE A 76 -11.01 -5.24 -10.36
CA PHE A 76 -11.06 -5.32 -11.81
C PHE A 76 -12.19 -4.41 -12.30
N SER A 77 -11.84 -3.22 -12.78
CA SER A 77 -12.82 -2.19 -13.19
C SER A 77 -13.42 -2.47 -14.56
N GLU A 78 -12.61 -2.95 -15.49
CA GLU A 78 -13.00 -3.16 -16.88
C GLU A 78 -12.28 -4.38 -17.47
N ILE A 79 -12.96 -5.03 -18.41
CA ILE A 79 -12.37 -5.95 -19.37
C ILE A 79 -12.85 -5.49 -20.73
N ARG A 80 -11.90 -5.29 -21.64
CA ARG A 80 -12.19 -4.84 -23.00
C ARG A 80 -11.32 -5.57 -24.00
N LEU A 81 -11.80 -5.64 -25.24
CA LEU A 81 -11.00 -6.10 -26.36
C LEU A 81 -9.86 -5.12 -26.63
N LEU A 82 -8.78 -5.65 -27.21
CA LEU A 82 -7.64 -4.85 -27.64
C LEU A 82 -8.09 -3.86 -28.73
N SER A 83 -7.84 -2.59 -28.50
CA SER A 83 -8.08 -1.47 -29.40
C SER A 83 -6.83 -1.19 -30.24
N PRO A 84 -6.96 -0.63 -31.46
CA PRO A 84 -5.82 -0.12 -32.22
C PRO A 84 -4.94 0.90 -31.48
N SER A 85 -5.46 1.55 -30.43
CA SER A 85 -4.73 2.49 -29.58
C SER A 85 -3.86 1.81 -28.51
N ASP A 86 -4.01 0.51 -28.29
CA ASP A 86 -3.30 -0.20 -27.23
C ASP A 86 -1.89 -0.63 -27.67
N PRO A 87 -0.92 -0.71 -26.74
CA PRO A 87 0.38 -1.28 -27.04
C PRO A 87 0.25 -2.71 -27.59
N PRO A 88 0.76 -3.00 -28.81
CA PRO A 88 0.53 -4.31 -29.45
C PRO A 88 1.51 -5.39 -28.98
N ARG A 89 2.56 -5.03 -28.24
CA ARG A 89 3.63 -5.94 -27.81
C ARG A 89 3.52 -6.23 -26.32
N LEU A 90 3.59 -7.51 -25.96
CA LEU A 90 3.42 -7.98 -24.57
C LEU A 90 4.39 -7.33 -23.59
N TYR A 91 5.63 -7.03 -23.99
CA TYR A 91 6.62 -6.40 -23.11
C TYR A 91 6.25 -4.97 -22.70
N ASN A 92 5.26 -4.34 -23.34
CA ASN A 92 4.74 -3.03 -22.93
C ASN A 92 3.75 -3.15 -21.75
N TYR A 93 3.42 -4.36 -21.30
CA TYR A 93 2.58 -4.64 -20.14
C TYR A 93 3.40 -5.20 -18.98
N PRO A 94 3.00 -4.96 -17.71
CA PRO A 94 1.88 -4.11 -17.30
C PRO A 94 2.12 -2.63 -17.63
N CYS A 95 1.06 -1.91 -18.00
CA CYS A 95 1.12 -0.48 -18.28
C CYS A 95 0.27 0.31 -17.27
N SER A 96 0.78 1.46 -16.85
CA SER A 96 0.04 2.38 -15.99
C SER A 96 -0.82 3.29 -16.86
N SER A 97 -2.14 3.15 -16.78
CA SER A 97 -3.08 4.01 -17.52
C SER A 97 -3.34 5.35 -16.82
N ALA A 98 -3.28 5.36 -15.50
CA ALA A 98 -3.43 6.55 -14.66
C ALA A 98 -2.65 6.37 -13.35
N ILE A 99 -2.14 7.46 -12.82
CA ILE A 99 -1.60 7.52 -11.46
C ILE A 99 -2.54 8.42 -10.67
N ALA A 100 -3.12 7.90 -9.59
CA ALA A 100 -3.91 8.72 -8.69
C ALA A 100 -3.01 9.86 -8.17
N GLN A 101 -3.46 11.10 -8.37
CA GLN A 101 -2.79 12.26 -7.78
C GLN A 101 -3.03 12.23 -6.28
N ASN A 102 -2.13 11.59 -5.53
CA ASN A 102 -2.12 11.73 -4.09
C ASN A 102 -1.79 13.19 -3.76
N GLN A 103 -2.69 13.84 -3.01
CA GLN A 103 -2.43 15.17 -2.51
C GLN A 103 -1.15 15.15 -1.65
N THR A 104 -0.21 16.04 -1.96
CA THR A 104 0.97 16.23 -1.13
C THR A 104 0.54 16.72 0.25
N VAL A 105 0.87 15.98 1.30
CA VAL A 105 0.67 16.43 2.69
C VAL A 105 1.83 17.35 3.05
N TYR A 106 1.53 18.60 3.41
CA TYR A 106 2.50 19.60 3.82
C TYR A 106 2.78 19.55 5.32
N CYS A 107 3.96 20.05 5.69
CA CYS A 107 4.32 20.30 7.08
C CYS A 107 3.26 21.19 7.76
N THR A 108 2.73 20.75 8.91
CA THR A 108 1.73 21.50 9.68
C THR A 108 2.29 22.78 10.31
N THR A 109 3.62 22.91 10.39
CA THR A 109 4.28 24.08 10.99
C THR A 109 4.56 25.18 9.96
N CYS A 110 5.19 24.85 8.83
CA CYS A 110 5.55 25.85 7.83
C CYS A 110 4.59 25.93 6.63
N ALA A 111 3.76 24.90 6.41
CA ALA A 111 2.86 24.77 5.25
C ALA A 111 3.53 24.88 3.87
N GLU A 112 4.87 24.88 3.80
CA GLU A 112 5.63 25.12 2.57
C GLU A 112 6.26 23.85 1.99
N PHE A 113 6.80 23.00 2.87
CA PHE A 113 7.54 21.81 2.46
C PHE A 113 6.73 20.53 2.71
N PRO A 114 6.80 19.53 1.81
CA PRO A 114 6.17 18.24 2.03
C PRO A 114 6.62 17.60 3.33
N ALA A 115 5.68 16.94 4.00
CA ALA A 115 5.97 16.19 5.20
C ALA A 115 6.91 15.01 4.91
N LYS A 116 7.84 14.77 5.83
CA LYS A 116 8.76 13.63 5.87
C LYS A 116 8.64 12.83 7.16
N TRP A 117 7.95 13.38 8.16
CA TRP A 117 7.76 12.79 9.47
C TRP A 117 6.30 12.88 9.91
N ILE A 118 5.79 11.78 10.46
CA ILE A 118 4.57 11.75 11.26
C ILE A 118 4.98 11.68 12.72
N VAL A 119 4.47 12.59 13.53
CA VAL A 119 4.71 12.65 14.98
C VAL A 119 3.39 12.38 15.69
N VAL A 120 3.41 11.41 16.62
CA VAL A 120 2.23 11.03 17.43
C VAL A 120 2.51 11.09 18.91
N GLY A 121 1.45 11.36 19.69
CA GLY A 121 1.51 11.41 21.15
C GLY A 121 2.40 12.53 21.69
N CYS A 122 2.59 13.61 20.93
CA CYS A 122 3.41 14.75 21.33
C CYS A 122 2.53 15.86 21.92
N SER A 123 2.68 16.16 23.20
CA SER A 123 1.90 17.22 23.87
C SER A 123 2.23 18.65 23.42
N ARG A 124 3.30 18.81 22.62
CA ARG A 124 3.77 20.11 22.14
C ARG A 124 3.15 20.54 20.81
N VAL A 125 2.41 19.66 20.14
CA VAL A 125 1.78 19.95 18.86
C VAL A 125 0.26 20.03 19.04
N PRO A 126 -0.44 20.89 18.28
CA PRO A 126 -1.88 21.07 18.41
C PRO A 126 -2.71 19.92 17.81
N PHE A 127 -2.08 19.01 17.04
CA PHE A 127 -2.75 17.92 16.33
C PHE A 127 -2.01 16.60 16.54
N ASP A 128 -2.75 15.49 16.62
CA ASP A 128 -2.19 14.13 16.74
C ASP A 128 -2.93 13.20 15.76
N PRO A 129 -2.29 12.71 14.67
CA PRO A 129 -0.90 12.93 14.26
C PRO A 129 -0.60 14.35 13.75
N ALA A 130 0.63 14.81 13.96
CA ALA A 130 1.19 16.01 13.31
C ALA A 130 2.22 15.64 12.24
N PHE A 131 2.20 16.37 11.12
CA PHE A 131 3.09 16.14 9.97
C PHE A 131 4.18 17.21 9.88
N PHE A 132 5.44 16.81 9.76
CA PHE A 132 6.58 17.73 9.70
C PHE A 132 7.46 17.49 8.48
N CYS A 133 7.95 18.56 7.86
CA CYS A 133 9.14 18.48 7.00
C CYS A 133 10.38 18.22 7.86
N GLU A 134 11.49 17.80 7.25
CA GLU A 134 12.76 17.49 7.95
C GLU A 134 13.23 18.65 8.85
N THR A 135 13.20 19.88 8.32
CA THR A 135 13.72 21.06 9.01
C THR A 135 12.89 21.41 10.24
N CYS A 136 11.57 21.56 10.09
CA CYS A 136 10.69 21.87 11.21
C CYS A 136 10.69 20.75 12.27
N PHE A 137 10.75 19.49 11.85
CA PHE A 137 10.87 18.35 12.77
C PHE A 137 12.08 18.51 13.70
N ARG A 138 13.27 18.75 13.12
CA ARG A 138 14.51 18.92 13.90
C ARG A 138 14.49 20.20 14.73
N GLN A 139 14.08 21.32 14.17
CA GLN A 139 14.12 22.60 14.89
C GLN A 139 13.11 22.70 16.03
N TYR A 140 11.93 22.11 15.87
CA TYR A 140 10.84 22.24 16.84
C TYR A 140 10.92 21.19 17.96
N LEU A 141 11.29 19.95 17.61
CA LEU A 141 11.26 18.80 18.52
C LEU A 141 12.64 18.35 19.01
N TYR A 142 13.72 18.94 18.51
CA TYR A 142 15.08 18.68 18.97
C TYR A 142 15.80 19.98 19.33
N LYS A 143 16.66 19.93 20.35
CA LYS A 143 17.59 21.00 20.71
C LYS A 143 18.94 20.36 20.95
N ASP A 144 19.97 20.87 20.27
CA ASP A 144 21.34 20.33 20.37
C ASP A 144 21.43 18.83 20.07
N GLY A 145 20.60 18.35 19.13
CA GLY A 145 20.49 16.94 18.75
C GLY A 145 19.71 16.07 19.73
N GLN A 146 19.28 16.61 20.87
CA GLN A 146 18.48 15.88 21.86
C GLN A 146 16.99 16.12 21.64
N LYS A 147 16.23 15.04 21.69
CA LYS A 147 14.77 15.04 21.58
C LYS A 147 14.17 15.76 22.79
N ILE A 148 13.22 16.65 22.55
CA ILE A 148 12.58 17.45 23.61
C ILE A 148 11.12 17.04 23.79
N GLY A 149 10.86 16.23 24.82
CA GLY A 149 9.54 15.70 25.15
C GLY A 149 9.33 14.28 24.64
N GLU A 150 8.26 13.65 25.13
CA GLU A 150 7.89 12.29 24.76
C GLU A 150 6.97 12.30 23.53
N PHE A 151 7.34 11.52 22.51
CA PHE A 151 6.58 11.32 21.28
C PHE A 151 7.12 10.15 20.47
N LYS A 152 6.35 9.61 19.52
CA LYS A 152 6.88 8.69 18.50
C LYS A 152 6.95 9.41 17.17
N ALA A 153 8.02 9.16 16.41
CA ALA A 153 8.20 9.74 15.09
C ALA A 153 8.42 8.62 14.07
N TYR A 154 7.69 8.70 12.96
CA TYR A 154 7.73 7.73 11.87
C TYR A 154 8.08 8.45 10.57
N SER A 155 8.94 7.84 9.76
CA SER A 155 9.22 8.37 8.43
C SER A 155 7.94 8.29 7.59
N TYR A 156 7.57 9.43 7.00
CA TYR A 156 6.46 9.55 6.08
C TYR A 156 6.99 9.67 4.66
N ARG A 157 6.58 8.75 3.79
CA ARG A 157 6.86 8.80 2.35
C ARG A 157 5.57 9.13 1.60
N GLY A 158 5.28 10.42 1.48
CA GLY A 158 4.27 10.91 0.54
C GLY A 158 4.79 10.93 -0.90
N ASN A 159 3.89 10.97 -1.89
CA ASN A 159 4.27 11.21 -3.28
C ASN A 159 4.85 12.63 -3.40
N ALA A 160 6.12 12.75 -3.78
CA ALA A 160 6.83 14.03 -3.88
C ALA A 160 6.43 14.88 -5.11
N LEU A 161 5.49 14.40 -5.93
CA LEU A 161 5.03 15.08 -7.14
C LEU A 161 3.95 16.09 -6.78
N ASN A 162 4.34 17.36 -6.61
CA ASN A 162 3.38 18.45 -6.59
C ASN A 162 3.24 19.06 -7.99
N VAL A 163 2.19 18.67 -8.71
CA VAL A 163 1.88 19.20 -10.05
C VAL A 163 1.32 20.63 -10.01
N LEU A 164 1.00 21.14 -8.81
CA LEU A 164 0.44 22.47 -8.58
C LEU A 164 1.47 23.49 -8.08
N LYS A 165 2.74 23.11 -7.88
CA LYS A 165 3.79 24.10 -7.58
C LYS A 165 4.12 24.82 -8.89
N PRO A 166 4.02 26.16 -8.97
CA PRO A 166 4.60 26.90 -10.08
C PRO A 166 6.09 26.54 -10.18
N GLN A 167 6.56 26.28 -11.41
CA GLN A 167 7.98 26.09 -11.67
C GLN A 167 8.76 27.37 -11.39
#